data_AF-A0A355ULD4-F1
#
_entry.id   AF-A0A355ULD4-F1
#
_cell.length_a   1.000
_cell.length_b   1.000
_cell.length_c   1.000
_cell.angle_alpha   90.00
_cell.angle_beta   90.00
_cell.angle_gamma   90.00
#
_symmetry.space_group_name_H-M   'P 1'
#
loop_
_entity.id
_entity.type
_entity.pdbx_description
1 polymer ?
#
loop_
_entity_poly.entity_id
_entity_poly.type
_entity_poly.pdbx_seq_one_letter_code
_entity_poly.pdbx_strand_id
1 'polypeptide(L)'
;MAELLNKKEVRKEAKELLKQGVCKQQVFKTLVEKYKYSIEIANILTYLPSQKAIKKYGIWNYVLLGVICLTALFFLFNSPNISAILWFGLLIYGVITMRINYYIWVSILSFFLITIFVVHMFYNQGGNNYSLSLILILISNIISLILSIWLEFKLCPKPKEEKVQYTNSEGEQKYKMTYQFKD
;
A
#
# COMPACT_ATOMS: atom_id res chain seq x y z
N MET A 1 -8.11 -24.75 25.29
CA MET A 1 -7.38 -24.68 24.00
C MET A 1 -7.66 -23.32 23.40
N ALA A 2 -6.68 -22.43 23.32
CA ALA A 2 -6.86 -21.14 22.65
C ALA A 2 -6.99 -21.41 21.15
N GLU A 3 -8.18 -21.20 20.60
CA GLU A 3 -8.46 -21.36 19.18
C GLU A 3 -7.63 -20.33 18.41
N LEU A 4 -6.58 -20.77 17.72
CA LEU A 4 -5.70 -19.88 16.97
C LEU A 4 -6.51 -19.16 15.89
N LEU A 5 -6.54 -17.83 15.93
CA LEU A 5 -7.25 -17.00 14.96
C LEU A 5 -6.85 -17.37 13.53
N ASN A 6 -7.82 -17.83 12.73
CA ASN A 6 -7.63 -18.06 11.31
C ASN A 6 -7.57 -16.73 10.54
N LYS A 7 -6.37 -16.13 10.47
CA LYS A 7 -6.15 -14.82 9.81
C LYS A 7 -6.65 -14.74 8.37
N LYS A 8 -6.65 -15.86 7.63
CA LYS A 8 -7.13 -15.89 6.24
C LYS A 8 -8.63 -15.70 6.15
N GLU A 9 -9.37 -16.35 7.05
CA GLU A 9 -10.82 -16.28 7.11
C GLU A 9 -11.30 -14.90 7.54
N VAL A 10 -10.72 -14.35 8.61
CA VAL A 10 -10.98 -12.98 9.08
C VAL A 10 -10.74 -11.96 7.96
N ARG A 11 -9.67 -12.13 7.19
CA ARG A 11 -9.37 -11.24 6.05
C ARG A 11 -10.39 -11.35 4.93
N LYS A 12 -10.94 -12.53 4.68
CA LYS A 12 -11.97 -12.75 3.65
C LYS A 12 -13.28 -12.10 4.07
N GLU A 13 -13.72 -12.34 5.30
CA GLU A 13 -14.94 -11.76 5.88
C GLU A 13 -14.85 -10.23 5.94
N ALA A 14 -13.71 -9.68 6.40
CA ALA A 14 -13.47 -8.23 6.39
C ALA A 14 -13.56 -7.64 4.97
N LYS A 15 -13.00 -8.32 3.96
CA LYS A 15 -13.09 -7.88 2.56
C LYS A 15 -14.52 -7.88 2.04
N GLU A 16 -15.31 -8.88 2.38
CA GLU A 16 -16.71 -8.99 1.95
C GLU A 16 -17.55 -7.86 2.57
N LEU A 17 -17.42 -7.61 3.87
CA LEU A 17 -18.10 -6.51 4.55
C LEU A 17 -17.69 -5.13 4.01
N LEU A 18 -16.41 -4.92 3.73
CA LEU A 18 -15.93 -3.66 3.12
C LEU A 18 -16.44 -3.49 1.68
N LYS A 19 -16.61 -4.58 0.92
CA LYS A 19 -17.20 -4.53 -0.44
C LYS A 19 -18.68 -4.16 -0.42
N GLN A 20 -19.39 -4.51 0.64
CA GLN A 20 -20.79 -4.09 0.87
C GLN A 20 -20.91 -2.61 1.25
N GLY A 21 -19.80 -1.89 1.43
CA GLY A 21 -19.79 -0.47 1.74
C GLY A 21 -19.92 -0.13 3.23
N VAL A 22 -19.86 -1.15 4.10
CA VAL A 22 -19.82 -0.98 5.56
C VAL A 22 -18.55 -0.20 5.95
N CYS A 23 -18.66 0.73 6.89
CA CYS A 23 -17.51 1.54 7.30
C CYS A 23 -16.47 0.69 8.05
N LYS A 24 -15.19 1.03 7.94
CA LYS A 24 -14.10 0.26 8.58
C LYS A 24 -14.31 0.07 10.08
N GLN A 25 -14.85 1.09 10.76
CA GLN A 25 -15.10 1.03 12.20
C GLN A 25 -16.20 0.03 12.57
N GLN A 26 -17.25 -0.08 11.76
CA GLN A 26 -18.30 -1.08 11.96
C GLN A 26 -17.76 -2.49 11.72
N VAL A 27 -17.00 -2.70 10.63
CA VAL A 27 -16.33 -3.99 10.35
C VAL A 27 -15.41 -4.40 11.51
N PHE A 28 -14.65 -3.46 12.07
CA PHE A 28 -13.82 -3.71 13.24
C PHE A 28 -14.65 -4.20 14.44
N LYS A 29 -15.73 -3.49 14.80
CA LYS A 29 -16.60 -3.88 15.93
C LYS A 29 -17.20 -5.27 15.74
N THR A 30 -17.77 -5.56 14.57
CA THR A 30 -18.39 -6.86 14.26
C THR A 30 -17.39 -8.01 14.35
N LEU A 31 -16.19 -7.84 13.79
CA LEU A 31 -15.17 -8.89 13.84
C LEU A 31 -14.62 -9.09 15.27
N VAL A 32 -14.46 -8.00 16.05
CA VAL A 32 -14.00 -8.10 17.44
C VAL A 32 -15.03 -8.78 18.33
N GLU A 33 -16.31 -8.52 18.13
CA GLU A 33 -17.39 -9.22 18.85
C GLU A 33 -17.39 -10.72 18.54
N LYS A 34 -17.16 -11.10 17.28
CA LYS A 34 -17.16 -12.49 16.82
C LYS A 34 -15.91 -13.26 17.26
N TYR A 35 -14.72 -12.73 17.03
CA TYR A 35 -13.46 -13.45 17.23
C TYR A 35 -12.73 -13.07 18.52
N LYS A 36 -13.08 -11.95 19.19
CA LYS A 36 -12.45 -11.45 20.43
C LYS A 36 -10.96 -11.05 20.33
N TYR A 37 -10.36 -11.06 19.14
CA TYR A 37 -8.96 -10.71 18.88
C TYR A 37 -8.78 -9.29 18.33
N SER A 38 -8.85 -8.26 19.18
CA SER A 38 -8.86 -6.86 18.74
C SER A 38 -7.60 -6.39 18.02
N ILE A 39 -6.41 -6.81 18.47
CA ILE A 39 -5.13 -6.36 17.92
C ILE A 39 -4.91 -6.96 16.52
N GLU A 40 -5.12 -8.26 16.39
CA GLU A 40 -4.95 -8.98 15.12
C GLU A 40 -5.93 -8.49 14.06
N ILE A 41 -7.18 -8.23 14.45
CA ILE A 41 -8.21 -7.69 13.56
C ILE A 41 -7.86 -6.27 13.11
N ALA A 42 -7.42 -5.41 14.02
CA ALA A 42 -6.97 -4.06 13.68
C ALA A 42 -5.80 -4.08 12.69
N ASN A 43 -4.82 -4.96 12.91
CA ASN A 43 -3.70 -5.16 11.99
C ASN A 43 -4.16 -5.60 10.59
N ILE A 44 -5.11 -6.54 10.50
CA ILE A 44 -5.66 -6.98 9.20
C ILE A 44 -6.39 -5.83 8.49
N LEU A 45 -7.24 -5.09 9.19
CA LEU A 45 -8.02 -3.98 8.65
C LEU A 45 -7.16 -2.78 8.20
N THR A 46 -6.00 -2.59 8.82
CA THR A 46 -5.05 -1.53 8.45
C THR A 46 -4.57 -1.67 7.01
N TYR A 47 -4.48 -2.90 6.48
CA TYR A 47 -4.04 -3.17 5.11
C TYR A 47 -5.18 -3.44 4.12
N LEU A 48 -6.42 -3.10 4.47
CA LEU A 48 -7.57 -3.25 3.59
C LEU A 48 -8.17 -1.88 3.29
N PRO A 49 -8.16 -1.41 2.03
CA PRO A 49 -8.77 -0.12 1.69
C PRO A 49 -10.30 -0.18 1.81
N SER A 50 -10.91 0.92 2.26
CA SER A 50 -12.37 1.05 2.31
C SER A 50 -12.91 1.28 0.89
N GLN A 51 -14.16 0.88 0.61
CA GLN A 51 -14.75 1.10 -0.70
C GLN A 51 -14.88 2.60 -1.05
N LYS A 52 -15.08 3.46 -0.04
CA LYS A 52 -15.06 4.92 -0.21
C LYS A 52 -13.70 5.43 -0.68
N ALA A 53 -12.62 4.97 -0.04
CA ALA A 53 -11.26 5.34 -0.43
C ALA A 53 -10.92 4.82 -1.83
N ILE A 54 -11.32 3.59 -2.17
CA ILE A 54 -11.16 3.04 -3.53
C ILE A 54 -11.89 3.89 -4.57
N LYS A 55 -13.14 4.27 -4.31
CA LYS A 55 -13.92 5.12 -5.24
C LYS A 55 -13.28 6.50 -5.42
N LYS A 56 -12.77 7.10 -4.33
CA LYS A 56 -12.19 8.45 -4.34
C LYS A 56 -10.80 8.49 -4.99
N TYR A 57 -9.97 7.49 -4.75
CA TYR A 57 -8.56 7.47 -5.15
C TYR A 57 -8.23 6.45 -6.25
N GLY A 58 -9.22 5.68 -6.72
CA GLY A 58 -9.02 4.65 -7.75
C GLY A 58 -8.49 5.22 -9.07
N ILE A 59 -8.87 6.45 -9.42
CA ILE A 59 -8.34 7.12 -10.62
C ILE A 59 -6.83 7.32 -10.52
N TRP A 60 -6.33 7.70 -9.33
CA TRP A 60 -4.91 7.90 -9.09
C TRP A 60 -4.14 6.58 -9.11
N ASN A 61 -4.77 5.47 -8.74
CA ASN A 61 -4.19 4.14 -8.94
C ASN A 61 -4.01 3.82 -10.43
N TYR A 62 -5.00 4.14 -11.28
CA TYR A 62 -4.87 3.95 -12.73
C TYR A 62 -3.81 4.87 -13.35
N VAL A 63 -3.67 6.10 -12.84
CA VAL A 63 -2.59 7.01 -13.24
C VAL A 63 -1.23 6.38 -12.88
N LEU A 64 -1.05 5.91 -11.64
CA LEU A 64 0.17 5.23 -11.23
C LEU A 64 0.46 4.00 -12.10
N LEU A 65 -0.57 3.18 -12.38
CA LEU A 65 -0.46 2.02 -13.25
C LEU A 65 0.02 2.41 -14.65
N GLY A 66 -0.56 3.45 -15.24
CA GLY A 66 -0.15 3.99 -16.54
C GLY A 66 1.31 4.42 -16.55
N VAL A 67 1.75 5.14 -15.52
CA VAL A 67 3.16 5.58 -15.38
C VAL A 67 4.11 4.38 -15.26
N ILE A 68 3.76 3.36 -14.47
CA ILE A 68 4.58 2.15 -14.33
C ILE A 68 4.66 1.39 -15.66
N CYS A 69 3.55 1.21 -16.37
CA CYS A 69 3.53 0.57 -17.68
C CYS A 69 4.39 1.33 -18.70
N LEU A 70 4.28 2.66 -18.72
CA LEU A 70 5.07 3.50 -19.62
C LEU A 70 6.57 3.43 -19.27
N THR A 71 6.90 3.44 -17.99
CA THR A 71 8.28 3.27 -17.50
C THR A 71 8.85 1.92 -17.91
N ALA A 72 8.06 0.85 -17.76
CA ALA A 72 8.46 -0.50 -18.16
C ALA A 72 8.71 -0.57 -19.68
N LEU A 73 7.84 0.02 -20.50
CA LEU A 73 8.03 0.07 -21.96
C LEU A 73 9.33 0.79 -22.34
N PHE A 74 9.58 1.97 -21.77
CA PHE A 74 10.83 2.70 -22.04
C PHE A 74 12.05 1.92 -21.57
N PHE A 75 11.99 1.32 -20.38
CA PHE A 75 13.12 0.54 -19.86
C PHE A 75 13.43 -0.67 -20.75
N LEU A 76 12.41 -1.41 -21.18
CA LEU A 76 12.58 -2.58 -22.06
C LEU A 76 13.06 -2.22 -23.45
N PHE A 77 12.66 -1.05 -23.98
CA PHE A 77 13.16 -0.56 -25.26
C PHE A 77 14.65 -0.22 -25.21
N ASN A 78 15.12 0.37 -24.10
CA ASN A 78 16.53 0.75 -23.95
C ASN A 78 17.41 -0.43 -23.49
N SER A 79 16.85 -1.37 -22.74
CA SER A 79 17.58 -2.53 -22.20
C SER A 79 16.65 -3.74 -22.07
N PRO A 80 16.50 -4.55 -23.13
CA PRO A 80 15.62 -5.72 -23.13
C PRO A 80 16.19 -6.81 -22.21
N ASN A 81 15.74 -6.80 -20.95
CA ASN A 81 16.16 -7.74 -19.92
C ASN A 81 14.96 -8.51 -19.37
N ILE A 82 15.01 -9.84 -19.42
CA ILE A 82 13.94 -10.71 -18.90
C ILE A 82 13.64 -10.41 -17.42
N SER A 83 14.67 -10.12 -16.63
CA SER A 83 14.55 -9.78 -15.22
C SER A 83 13.70 -8.53 -15.00
N ALA A 84 13.91 -7.49 -15.83
CA ALA A 84 13.13 -6.26 -15.75
C ALA A 84 11.65 -6.51 -16.06
N ILE A 85 11.35 -7.33 -17.07
CA ILE A 85 9.97 -7.72 -17.41
C ILE A 85 9.27 -8.35 -16.20
N LEU A 86 9.94 -9.28 -15.51
CA LEU A 86 9.38 -9.97 -14.35
C LEU A 86 9.12 -9.00 -13.19
N TRP A 87 10.06 -8.12 -12.88
CA TRP A 87 9.92 -7.13 -11.81
C TRP A 87 8.78 -6.15 -12.07
N PHE A 88 8.74 -5.54 -13.26
CA PHE A 88 7.67 -4.63 -13.63
C PHE A 88 6.32 -5.34 -13.73
N GLY A 89 6.27 -6.56 -14.25
CA GLY A 89 5.05 -7.38 -14.30
C GLY A 89 4.47 -7.66 -12.91
N LEU A 90 5.33 -7.97 -11.93
CA LEU A 90 4.92 -8.19 -10.55
C LEU A 90 4.36 -6.91 -9.90
N LEU A 91 4.97 -5.75 -10.16
CA LEU A 91 4.48 -4.47 -9.66
C LEU A 91 3.16 -4.06 -10.30
N ILE A 92 3.04 -4.21 -11.63
CA ILE A 92 1.80 -3.95 -12.38
C ILE A 92 0.66 -4.80 -11.81
N TYR A 93 0.88 -6.11 -11.61
CA TYR A 93 -0.11 -6.99 -10.99
C TYR A 93 -0.49 -6.54 -9.57
N GLY A 94 0.49 -6.11 -8.79
CA GLY A 94 0.29 -5.56 -7.45
C GLY A 94 -0.61 -4.33 -7.40
N VAL A 95 -0.35 -3.38 -8.30
CA VAL A 95 -1.07 -2.10 -8.42
C VAL A 95 -2.48 -2.32 -8.99
N ILE A 96 -2.66 -3.22 -9.95
CA ILE A 96 -3.99 -3.63 -10.45
C ILE A 96 -4.83 -4.21 -9.31
N THR A 97 -4.24 -5.04 -8.45
CA THR A 97 -4.95 -5.64 -7.32
C THR A 97 -5.11 -4.69 -6.11
N MET A 98 -4.68 -3.43 -6.22
CA MET A 98 -4.74 -2.39 -5.19
C MET A 98 -4.22 -2.84 -3.82
N ARG A 99 -3.18 -3.68 -3.81
CA ARG A 99 -2.59 -4.21 -2.58
C ARG A 99 -1.54 -3.23 -2.05
N ILE A 100 -1.72 -2.78 -0.81
CA ILE A 100 -0.87 -1.72 -0.21
C ILE A 100 0.61 -2.08 -0.21
N ASN A 101 0.93 -3.34 0.11
CA ASN A 101 2.31 -3.81 0.12
C ASN A 101 3.03 -3.56 -1.21
N TYR A 102 2.32 -3.54 -2.33
CA TYR A 102 2.93 -3.30 -3.64
C TYR A 102 3.19 -1.82 -3.91
N TYR A 103 2.45 -0.88 -3.32
CA TYR A 103 2.85 0.54 -3.41
C TYR A 103 4.19 0.77 -2.70
N ILE A 104 4.43 0.10 -1.57
CA ILE A 104 5.74 0.14 -0.90
C ILE A 104 6.84 -0.38 -1.83
N TRP A 105 6.60 -1.52 -2.49
CA TRP A 105 7.55 -2.08 -3.46
C TRP A 105 7.79 -1.15 -4.67
N VAL A 106 6.75 -0.48 -5.17
CA VAL A 106 6.88 0.54 -6.22
C VAL A 106 7.75 1.69 -5.71
N SER A 107 7.49 2.22 -4.51
CA SER A 107 8.29 3.29 -3.91
C SER A 107 9.77 2.90 -3.79
N ILE A 108 10.04 1.70 -3.28
CA ILE A 108 11.41 1.18 -3.11
C ILE A 108 12.10 1.08 -4.47
N LEU A 109 11.46 0.45 -5.46
CA LEU A 109 12.06 0.28 -6.79
C LEU A 109 12.33 1.65 -7.45
N SER A 110 11.35 2.55 -7.42
CA SER A 110 11.51 3.89 -8.01
C SER A 110 12.62 4.69 -7.32
N PHE A 111 12.74 4.59 -5.99
CA PHE A 111 13.86 5.20 -5.27
C PHE A 111 15.21 4.64 -5.72
N PHE A 112 15.36 3.31 -5.83
CA PHE A 112 16.59 2.69 -6.33
C PHE A 112 16.92 3.09 -7.76
N LEU A 113 15.93 3.17 -8.66
CA LEU A 113 16.17 3.60 -10.04
C LEU A 113 16.61 5.07 -10.12
N ILE A 114 16.04 5.94 -9.30
CA ILE A 114 16.46 7.34 -9.20
C ILE A 114 17.89 7.44 -8.67
N THR A 115 18.25 6.71 -7.61
CA THR A 115 19.61 6.77 -7.05
C THR A 115 20.65 6.24 -8.02
N ILE A 116 20.37 5.14 -8.72
CA ILE A 116 21.25 4.61 -9.78
C ILE A 116 21.43 5.66 -10.88
N PHE A 117 20.36 6.31 -11.30
CA PHE A 117 20.43 7.36 -12.32
C PHE A 117 21.31 8.54 -11.88
N VAL A 118 21.14 9.00 -10.64
CA VAL A 118 21.94 10.10 -10.07
C VAL A 118 23.43 9.70 -9.99
N VAL A 119 23.75 8.50 -9.52
CA VAL A 119 25.13 7.99 -9.48
C VAL A 119 25.73 7.91 -10.88
N HIS A 120 24.97 7.38 -11.84
CA HIS A 120 25.39 7.31 -13.25
C HIS A 120 25.65 8.71 -13.81
N MET A 121 24.85 9.71 -13.45
CA MET A 121 25.07 11.10 -13.83
C MET A 121 26.38 11.68 -13.33
N PHE A 122 26.76 11.38 -12.08
CA PHE A 122 28.04 11.83 -11.53
C PHE A 122 29.23 11.11 -12.16
N TYR A 123 29.09 9.83 -12.51
CA TYR A 123 30.16 9.05 -13.14
C TYR A 123 30.43 9.47 -14.60
N ASN A 124 29.39 9.84 -15.34
CA ASN A 124 29.47 10.22 -16.76
C ASN A 124 29.60 11.73 -17.00
N GLN A 125 30.20 12.49 -16.07
CA GLN A 125 30.37 13.95 -16.18
C GLN A 125 31.03 14.45 -17.48
N GLY A 126 31.75 13.60 -18.23
CA GLY A 126 32.37 13.95 -19.52
C GLY A 126 31.51 13.70 -20.77
N GLY A 127 30.37 13.00 -20.67
CA GLY A 127 29.53 12.61 -21.80
C GLY A 127 28.20 13.37 -21.80
N ASN A 128 28.11 14.47 -22.55
CA ASN A 128 26.99 15.41 -22.47
C ASN A 128 25.67 14.97 -23.14
N ASN A 129 25.51 13.69 -23.48
CA ASN A 129 24.36 13.20 -24.23
C ASN A 129 23.52 12.20 -23.41
N TYR A 130 22.76 12.70 -22.44
CA TYR A 130 21.65 11.91 -21.89
C TYR A 130 20.55 11.83 -22.94
N SER A 131 20.19 10.61 -23.35
CA SER A 131 19.08 10.42 -24.26
C SER A 131 17.78 10.93 -23.61
N LEU A 132 16.89 11.49 -24.43
CA LEU A 132 15.55 11.91 -23.98
C LEU A 132 14.79 10.76 -23.30
N SER A 133 15.04 9.50 -23.73
CA SER A 133 14.47 8.31 -23.09
C SER A 133 14.87 8.16 -21.62
N LEU A 134 16.14 8.42 -21.27
CA LEU A 134 16.63 8.32 -19.90
C LEU A 134 16.03 9.39 -18.98
N ILE A 135 15.88 10.62 -19.49
CA ILE A 135 15.23 11.71 -18.77
C ILE A 135 13.75 11.38 -18.50
N LEU A 136 13.04 10.82 -19.49
CA LEU A 136 11.65 10.39 -19.31
C LEU A 136 11.50 9.25 -18.30
N ILE A 137 12.43 8.30 -18.27
CA ILE A 137 12.46 7.23 -17.26
C ILE A 137 12.66 7.82 -15.87
N LEU A 138 13.55 8.80 -15.71
CA LEU A 138 13.77 9.48 -14.43
C LEU A 138 12.49 10.18 -13.94
N ILE A 139 11.90 11.03 -14.79
CA ILE A 139 10.68 11.79 -14.46
C ILE A 139 9.56 10.82 -14.08
N SER A 140 9.39 9.74 -14.84
CA SER A 140 8.36 8.74 -14.57
C SER A 140 8.58 8.04 -13.22
N ASN A 141 9.82 7.72 -12.84
CA ASN A 141 10.13 7.16 -11.53
C ASN A 141 9.90 8.14 -10.38
N ILE A 142 10.17 9.44 -10.56
CA ILE A 142 9.86 10.47 -9.56
C ILE A 142 8.34 10.54 -9.34
N ILE A 143 7.56 10.56 -10.42
CA ILE A 143 6.10 10.56 -10.34
C ILE A 143 5.59 9.28 -9.67
N SER A 144 6.12 8.11 -10.05
CA SER A 144 5.76 6.83 -9.43
C SER A 144 6.04 6.82 -7.93
N LEU A 145 7.22 7.29 -7.51
CA LEU A 145 7.61 7.38 -6.09
C LEU A 145 6.64 8.25 -5.28
N ILE A 146 6.32 9.44 -5.78
CA ILE A 146 5.42 10.37 -5.08
C ILE A 146 4.01 9.79 -5.00
N LEU A 147 3.50 9.25 -6.12
CA LEU A 147 2.15 8.70 -6.18
C LEU A 147 2.00 7.44 -5.32
N SER A 148 2.99 6.54 -5.31
CA SER A 148 2.91 5.31 -4.52
C SER A 148 2.89 5.59 -3.02
N ILE A 149 3.76 6.49 -2.54
CA ILE A 149 3.77 6.94 -1.14
C ILE A 149 2.43 7.63 -0.79
N TRP A 150 1.97 8.55 -1.64
CA TRP A 150 0.73 9.28 -1.38
C TRP A 150 -0.51 8.36 -1.36
N LEU A 151 -0.60 7.42 -2.31
CA LEU A 151 -1.70 6.44 -2.39
C LEU A 151 -1.71 5.50 -1.18
N GLU A 152 -0.55 5.06 -0.70
CA GLU A 152 -0.45 4.25 0.53
C GLU A 152 -1.13 4.96 1.70
N PHE A 153 -0.78 6.22 1.95
CA PHE A 153 -1.35 7.00 3.07
C PHE A 153 -2.84 7.33 2.88
N LYS A 154 -3.31 7.52 1.64
CA LYS A 154 -4.69 7.91 1.36
C LYS A 154 -5.66 6.73 1.27
N LEU A 155 -5.23 5.58 0.74
CA LEU A 155 -6.06 4.39 0.63
C LEU A 155 -6.23 3.69 1.97
N CYS A 156 -5.20 3.73 2.83
CA CYS A 156 -5.23 3.14 4.15
C CYS A 156 -4.61 4.07 5.19
N PRO A 157 -5.38 5.05 5.69
CA PRO A 157 -4.96 5.83 6.83
C PRO A 157 -4.73 4.89 8.02
N LYS A 158 -3.60 5.07 8.71
CA LYS A 158 -3.31 4.32 9.94
C LYS A 158 -4.41 4.59 10.97
N PRO A 159 -4.92 3.56 11.66
CA PRO A 159 -5.89 3.76 12.72
C PRO A 159 -5.31 4.63 13.83
N LYS A 160 -6.15 5.44 14.47
CA LYS A 160 -5.76 6.09 15.73
C LYS A 160 -5.84 5.06 16.84
N GLU A 161 -4.76 4.93 17.59
CA GLU A 161 -4.71 4.11 18.79
C GLU A 161 -5.07 4.99 19.99
N GLU A 162 -6.12 4.60 20.71
CA GLU A 162 -6.54 5.27 21.95
C GLU A 162 -6.49 4.28 23.10
N LYS A 163 -5.79 4.64 24.18
CA LYS A 163 -5.80 3.90 25.44
C LYS A 163 -7.00 4.37 26.25
N VAL A 164 -8.03 3.54 26.33
CA VAL A 164 -9.24 3.84 27.12
C VAL A 164 -9.11 3.15 28.47
N GLN A 165 -9.25 3.91 29.55
CA GLN A 165 -9.35 3.35 30.90
C GLN A 165 -10.74 2.72 31.06
N TYR A 166 -10.78 1.49 31.56
CA TYR A 166 -12.02 0.84 31.97
C TYR A 166 -11.86 0.23 33.35
N THR A 167 -12.92 0.28 34.14
CA THR A 167 -12.97 -0.34 35.45
C THR A 167 -13.45 -1.78 35.27
N ASN A 168 -12.66 -2.75 35.73
CA ASN A 168 -13.07 -4.16 35.73
C ASN A 168 -14.22 -4.37 36.73
N SER A 169 -14.90 -5.51 36.65
CA SER A 169 -15.95 -5.95 37.60
C SER A 169 -15.49 -5.94 39.07
N GLU A 170 -14.18 -5.95 39.29
CA GLU A 170 -13.49 -5.99 40.59
C GLU A 170 -13.07 -4.59 41.09
N GLY A 171 -13.41 -3.51 40.37
CA GLY A 171 -13.05 -2.13 40.75
C GLY A 171 -11.64 -1.70 40.34
N GLU A 172 -10.84 -2.58 39.74
CA GLU A 172 -9.50 -2.24 39.23
C GLU A 172 -9.55 -1.42 37.94
N GLN A 173 -8.79 -0.33 37.87
CA GLN A 173 -8.60 0.44 36.64
C GLN A 173 -7.59 -0.27 35.73
N LYS A 174 -8.04 -0.70 34.54
CA LYS A 174 -7.21 -1.30 33.50
C LYS A 174 -7.26 -0.45 32.23
N TYR A 175 -6.18 -0.49 31.46
CA TYR A 175 -6.10 0.17 30.16
C TYR A 175 -6.44 -0.84 29.06
N LYS A 176 -7.34 -0.48 28.14
CA LYS A 176 -7.62 -1.24 26.92
C LYS A 176 -7.19 -0.42 25.71
N MET A 177 -6.41 -1.03 24.82
CA MET A 177 -6.08 -0.42 23.54
C MET A 177 -7.31 -0.52 22.61
N THR A 178 -7.76 0.62 22.11
CA THR A 178 -8.91 0.72 21.20
C THR A 178 -8.45 1.35 19.90
N TYR A 179 -8.94 0.82 18.78
CA TYR A 179 -8.56 1.30 17.45
C TYR A 179 -9.73 2.08 16.83
N GLN A 180 -9.45 3.30 16.37
CA GLN A 180 -10.39 4.13 15.62
C GLN A 180 -9.94 4.25 14.17
N PHE A 181 -10.76 3.75 13.25
CA PHE A 181 -10.58 3.87 11.81
C PHE A 181 -11.32 5.09 11.27
N LYS A 182 -10.64 5.90 10.46
CA LYS A 182 -11.24 6.94 9.62
C LYS A 182 -11.45 6.40 8.21
N ASP A 183 -12.62 6.67 7.63
CA ASP A 183 -12.93 6.38 6.23
C ASP A 183 -12.50 7.53 5.29
#